data_AF-A0A7K6GHE0-F1
#
_entry.id   AF-A0A7K6GHE0-F1
#
_cell.length_a   1.000
_cell.length_b   1.000
_cell.length_c   1.000
_cell.angle_alpha   90.00
_cell.angle_beta   90.00
_cell.angle_gamma   90.00
#
_symmetry.space_group_name_H-M   'P 1'
#
loop_
_entity.id
_entity.type
_entity.pdbx_description
1 polymer ?
#
loop_
_entity_poly.entity_id
_entity_poly.type
_entity_poly.pdbx_seq_one_letter_code
_entity_poly.pdbx_strand_id
1 'polypeptide(L)'
;GAYGAAGAVLVALMVLGASLAVGTELSGVLLFRIKHECHFINNTDWQLGPYWLIHNREQLLHFNSDVGHFVGNTCSGEIQGRHLNSKREWLEYQQ
;
A
#
# COMPACT_ATOMS: atom_id res chain seq x y z
N GLY A 1 -2.84 22.02 53.35
CA GLY A 1 -2.07 23.23 53.00
C GLY A 1 -1.89 23.32 51.49
N ALA A 2 -1.75 24.53 50.94
CA ALA A 2 -1.67 24.78 49.49
C ALA A 2 -0.63 23.90 48.75
N TYR A 3 0.46 23.53 49.43
CA TYR A 3 1.51 22.64 48.92
C TYR A 3 1.03 21.21 48.60
N GLY A 4 0.08 20.68 49.36
CA GLY A 4 -0.47 19.34 49.13
C GLY A 4 -1.37 19.27 47.90
N ALA A 5 -2.10 20.35 47.60
CA ALA A 5 -2.93 20.46 46.41
C ALA A 5 -2.06 20.57 45.15
N ALA A 6 -0.99 21.38 45.18
CA ALA A 6 -0.04 21.51 44.08
C ALA A 6 0.66 20.17 43.75
N GLY A 7 1.05 19.40 44.77
CA GLY A 7 1.64 18.07 44.58
C GLY A 7 0.68 17.07 43.95
N ALA A 8 -0.59 17.05 44.37
CA ALA A 8 -1.61 16.17 43.80
C ALA A 8 -1.89 16.50 42.32
N VAL A 9 -1.91 17.78 41.95
CA VAL A 9 -2.08 18.23 40.55
C VAL A 9 -0.90 17.79 39.69
N LEU A 10 0.34 17.94 40.18
CA LEU A 10 1.53 17.47 39.47
C LEU A 10 1.50 15.96 39.21
N VAL A 11 1.11 15.15 40.20
CA VAL A 11 0.99 13.70 40.05
C VAL A 11 -0.10 13.34 39.04
N ALA A 12 -1.27 13.99 39.11
CA ALA A 12 -2.35 13.78 38.16
C ALA A 12 -1.93 14.12 36.72
N LEU A 13 -1.21 15.23 36.52
CA LEU A 13 -0.68 15.63 35.20
C LEU A 13 0.34 14.63 34.65
N MET A 14 1.24 14.10 35.49
CA MET A 14 2.19 13.06 35.08
C MET A 14 1.49 11.76 34.66
N VAL A 15 0.46 11.33 35.41
CA VAL A 15 -0.32 10.11 35.10
C VAL A 15 -1.13 10.29 33.82
N LEU A 16 -1.76 11.45 33.63
CA LEU A 16 -2.48 11.78 32.40
C LEU A 16 -1.53 11.86 31.20
N GLY A 17 -0.35 12.48 31.36
CA GLY A 17 0.69 12.55 30.32
C GLY A 17 1.24 11.18 29.94
N ALA A 18 1.48 10.28 30.90
CA ALA A 18 1.92 8.91 30.64
C ALA A 18 0.86 8.09 29.88
N SER A 19 -0.42 8.29 30.22
CA SER A 19 -1.54 7.62 29.54
C SER A 19 -1.71 8.10 28.09
N LEU A 20 -1.42 9.38 27.81
CA LEU A 20 -1.41 9.95 26.45
C LEU A 20 -0.24 9.44 25.59
N ALA A 21 0.86 9.01 26.22
CA ALA A 21 2.04 8.47 25.53
C ALA A 21 1.99 6.95 25.30
N VAL A 22 1.07 6.23 25.97
CA VAL A 22 0.73 4.85 25.61
C VAL A 22 -0.13 4.90 24.35
N GLY A 23 0.56 5.14 23.24
CA GLY A 23 0.02 4.99 21.90
C GLY A 23 -0.49 3.57 21.75
N THR A 24 -1.80 3.46 21.58
CA THR A 24 -2.47 2.23 21.18
C THR A 24 -1.71 1.57 20.03
N GLU A 25 -1.37 0.31 20.27
CA GLU A 25 -0.92 -0.77 19.38
C GLU A 25 -0.56 -0.42 17.94
N LEU A 26 0.56 -1.00 17.49
CA LEU A 26 0.97 -1.07 16.08
C LEU A 26 -0.15 -1.72 15.24
N SER A 27 -1.15 -0.94 14.84
CA SER A 27 -2.08 -1.29 13.79
C SER A 27 -1.28 -1.32 12.50
N GLY A 28 -0.83 -2.51 12.11
CA GLY A 28 -0.14 -2.72 10.86
C GLY A 28 -1.08 -2.34 9.72
N VAL A 29 -0.85 -1.17 9.12
CA VAL A 29 -1.62 -0.74 7.95
C VAL A 29 -1.15 -1.55 6.75
N LEU A 30 -1.98 -2.48 6.29
CA LEU A 30 -1.78 -3.15 5.00
C LEU A 30 -2.23 -2.20 3.89
N LEU A 31 -1.28 -1.72 3.09
CA LEU A 31 -1.52 -0.82 1.97
C LEU A 31 -1.38 -1.57 0.65
N PHE A 32 -2.48 -1.71 -0.08
CA PHE A 32 -2.49 -2.15 -1.47
C PHE A 32 -2.70 -0.94 -2.38
N ARG A 33 -1.76 -0.70 -3.30
CA ARG A 33 -1.85 0.35 -4.32
C ARG A 33 -1.79 -0.27 -5.70
N ILE A 34 -2.73 0.13 -6.53
CA ILE A 34 -2.74 -0.16 -7.96
C ILE A 34 -2.30 1.11 -8.69
N LYS A 35 -1.34 0.99 -9.62
CA LYS A 35 -0.93 2.07 -10.51
C LYS A 35 -1.17 1.66 -11.95
N HIS A 36 -1.98 2.43 -12.66
CA HIS A 36 -2.10 2.37 -14.12
C HIS A 36 -1.34 3.56 -14.69
N GLU A 37 -0.33 3.30 -15.50
CA GLU A 37 0.30 4.36 -16.29
C GLU A 37 -0.36 4.40 -17.67
N CYS A 38 -0.53 5.59 -18.24
CA CYS A 38 -0.93 5.76 -19.64
C CYS A 38 0.09 6.67 -20.29
N HIS A 39 0.69 6.23 -21.39
CA HIS A 39 1.72 6.98 -22.09
C HIS A 39 1.10 7.54 -23.39
N PHE A 40 1.18 8.86 -23.56
CA PHE A 40 0.73 9.51 -24.80
C PHE A 40 1.91 9.60 -25.75
N ILE A 41 1.85 8.86 -26.86
CA ILE A 41 2.92 8.84 -27.87
C ILE A 41 2.67 9.95 -28.91
N ASN A 42 1.40 10.32 -29.16
CA ASN A 42 0.97 11.41 -30.04
C ASN A 42 -0.35 12.06 -29.55
N ASN A 43 -0.76 13.20 -30.13
CA ASN A 43 -1.95 13.98 -29.74
C ASN A 43 -3.28 13.20 -29.78
N THR A 44 -3.35 12.03 -30.40
CA THR A 44 -4.54 11.17 -30.46
C THR A 44 -4.29 9.70 -30.09
N ASP A 45 -3.04 9.28 -29.95
CA ASP A 45 -2.68 7.89 -29.60
C ASP A 45 -2.23 7.82 -28.15
N TRP A 46 -2.98 7.06 -27.36
CA TRP A 46 -2.65 6.71 -25.99
C TRP A 46 -2.38 5.22 -25.92
N GLN A 47 -1.31 4.84 -25.24
CA GLN A 47 -1.01 3.45 -24.93
C GLN A 47 -1.30 3.22 -23.45
N LEU A 48 -2.05 2.15 -23.15
CA LEU A 48 -2.15 1.66 -21.78
C LEU A 48 -0.75 1.20 -21.36
N GLY A 49 -0.16 1.93 -20.42
CA GLY A 49 1.10 1.59 -19.81
C GLY A 49 0.94 0.49 -18.76
N PRO A 50 2.06 0.10 -18.14
CA PRO A 50 2.08 -1.06 -17.25
C PRO A 50 1.16 -0.89 -16.03
N TYR A 51 0.49 -1.99 -15.67
CA TYR A 51 -0.28 -2.13 -14.42
C TYR A 51 0.64 -2.61 -13.30
N TRP A 52 0.61 -1.96 -12.15
CA TRP A 52 1.45 -2.36 -11.00
C TRP A 52 0.60 -2.65 -9.77
N LEU A 53 0.83 -3.80 -9.13
CA LEU A 53 0.29 -4.11 -7.80
C LEU A 53 1.39 -3.95 -6.76
N ILE A 54 1.22 -2.97 -5.88
CA ILE A 54 2.19 -2.58 -4.85
C ILE A 54 1.59 -2.87 -3.47
N HIS A 55 2.25 -3.70 -2.69
CA HIS A 55 1.88 -4.04 -1.32
C HIS A 55 2.93 -3.51 -0.34
N ASN A 56 2.54 -2.65 0.60
CA ASN A 56 3.44 -2.11 1.64
C ASN A 56 4.78 -1.55 1.11
N ARG A 57 4.73 -0.86 -0.06
CA ARG A 57 5.89 -0.33 -0.83
C ARG A 57 6.73 -1.37 -1.57
N GLU A 58 6.44 -2.65 -1.43
CA GLU A 58 7.01 -3.70 -2.25
C GLU A 58 6.14 -3.93 -3.49
N GLN A 59 6.76 -3.90 -4.66
CA GLN A 59 6.07 -4.25 -5.89
C GLN A 59 5.99 -5.77 -5.98
N LEU A 60 4.78 -6.33 -5.91
CA LEU A 60 4.59 -7.79 -5.95
C LEU A 60 4.61 -8.29 -7.38
N LEU A 61 3.83 -7.68 -8.26
CA LEU A 61 3.72 -8.08 -9.66
C LEU A 61 3.35 -6.88 -10.53
N HIS A 62 3.57 -7.02 -11.83
CA HIS A 62 3.24 -6.00 -12.80
C HIS A 62 2.81 -6.58 -14.14
N PHE A 63 1.91 -5.91 -14.86
CA PHE A 63 1.57 -6.25 -16.23
C PHE A 63 2.59 -5.62 -17.17
N ASN A 64 3.25 -6.44 -17.97
CA ASN A 64 4.16 -5.99 -19.00
C ASN A 64 3.39 -5.94 -20.33
N SER A 65 3.07 -4.74 -20.81
CA SER A 65 2.31 -4.52 -22.05
C SER A 65 3.05 -4.98 -23.30
N ASP A 66 4.39 -4.96 -23.31
CA ASP A 66 5.19 -5.43 -24.44
C ASP A 66 5.09 -6.96 -24.63
N VAL A 67 4.77 -7.68 -23.54
CA VAL A 67 4.68 -9.15 -23.53
C VAL A 67 3.24 -9.65 -23.28
N GLY A 68 2.32 -8.75 -22.90
CA GLY A 68 0.89 -9.02 -22.72
C GLY A 68 0.52 -9.90 -21.51
N HIS A 69 1.32 -9.93 -20.44
CA HIS A 69 1.00 -10.71 -19.23
C HIS A 69 1.64 -10.16 -17.94
N PHE A 70 1.18 -10.65 -16.79
CA PHE A 70 1.68 -10.29 -15.47
C PHE A 70 2.98 -11.02 -15.11
N VAL A 71 3.98 -10.28 -14.66
CA VAL A 71 5.28 -10.73 -14.19
C VAL A 71 5.39 -10.48 -12.69
N GLY A 72 5.71 -11.53 -11.92
CA GLY A 72 5.94 -11.43 -10.48
C GLY A 72 7.36 -10.97 -10.16
N ASN A 73 7.48 -10.03 -9.23
CA ASN A 73 8.76 -9.51 -8.73
C ASN A 73 9.18 -10.15 -7.40
N THR A 74 8.28 -10.88 -6.75
CA THR A 74 8.50 -11.66 -5.54
C THR A 74 7.86 -13.06 -5.68
N CYS A 75 8.20 -14.03 -4.82
CA CYS A 75 7.58 -15.35 -4.89
C CYS A 75 6.04 -15.30 -4.75
N SER A 76 5.52 -14.44 -3.86
CA SER A 76 4.08 -14.20 -3.75
C SER A 76 3.51 -13.56 -5.02
N GLY A 77 4.26 -12.62 -5.60
CA GLY A 77 3.94 -12.01 -6.89
C GLY A 77 3.90 -12.97 -8.06
N GLU A 78 4.79 -13.97 -8.11
CA GLU A 78 4.82 -14.99 -9.16
C GLU A 78 3.60 -15.92 -9.05
N ILE A 79 3.21 -16.30 -7.84
CA ILE A 79 2.00 -17.09 -7.59
C ILE A 79 0.75 -16.32 -8.04
N GLN A 80 0.64 -15.05 -7.64
CA GLN A 80 -0.46 -14.19 -8.06
C GLN A 80 -0.45 -13.92 -9.56
N GLY A 81 0.72 -13.68 -10.15
CA GLY A 81 0.91 -13.48 -11.59
C GLY A 81 0.47 -14.69 -12.40
N ARG A 82 0.84 -15.91 -12.00
CA ARG A 82 0.33 -17.14 -12.63
C ARG A 82 -1.19 -17.25 -12.57
N HIS A 83 -1.78 -16.93 -11.42
CA HIS A 83 -3.24 -16.96 -11.28
C HIS A 83 -3.91 -15.94 -12.20
N LEU A 84 -3.40 -14.71 -12.28
CA LEU A 84 -3.94 -13.66 -13.15
C LEU A 84 -3.76 -14.00 -14.63
N ASN A 85 -2.60 -14.54 -15.02
CA ASN A 85 -2.33 -14.97 -16.40
C ASN A 85 -3.19 -16.15 -16.85
N SER A 86 -3.72 -16.95 -15.91
CA SER A 86 -4.65 -18.03 -16.25
C SER A 86 -6.04 -17.54 -16.65
N LYS A 87 -6.40 -16.28 -16.33
CA LYS A 87 -7.70 -15.68 -16.64
C LYS A 87 -7.64 -14.88 -17.93
N ARG A 88 -7.92 -15.55 -19.05
CA ARG A 88 -7.83 -14.98 -20.41
C ARG A 88 -8.64 -13.69 -20.61
N GLU A 89 -9.87 -13.64 -20.10
CA GLU A 89 -10.73 -12.45 -20.16
C GLU A 89 -10.07 -11.20 -19.55
N TRP A 90 -9.25 -11.37 -18.51
CA TRP A 90 -8.57 -10.26 -17.85
C TRP A 90 -7.37 -9.76 -18.64
N LEU A 91 -6.69 -10.63 -19.38
CA LEU A 91 -5.56 -10.26 -20.21
C LEU A 91 -6.01 -9.48 -21.47
N GLU A 92 -7.14 -9.89 -22.05
CA GLU A 92 -7.72 -9.22 -23.22
C GLU A 92 -8.16 -7.78 -22.93
N TYR A 93 -8.60 -7.47 -21.70
CA TYR A 93 -8.93 -6.10 -21.28
C TYR A 93 -7.68 -5.24 -20.97
N GLN A 94 -6.50 -5.85 -20.89
CA GLN A 94 -5.25 -5.15 -20.56
C GLN A 94 -4.31 -5.01 -21.76
N GLN A 95 -4.66 -5.58 -22.92
CA GLN A 95 -4.00 -5.36 -24.22
C GLN A 95 -4.55 -4.12 -24.91
#